data_AF-A0A0D7AN49-F1
#
_entry.id   AF-A0A0D7AN49-F1
#
_cell.length_a   1.000
_cell.length_b   1.000
_cell.length_c   1.000
_cell.angle_alpha   90.00
_cell.angle_beta   90.00
_cell.angle_gamma   90.00
#
_symmetry.space_group_name_H-M   'P 1'
#
loop_
_entity.id
_entity.type
_entity.pdbx_description
1 polymer ?
#
loop_
_entity_poly.entity_id
_entity_poly.type
_entity_poly.pdbx_seq_one_letter_code
_entity_poly.pdbx_strand_id
1 'polypeptide(L)'
;MTTVLTPSHSSFALSSQACSSSTSPAAGASSSSLSFNEMPSLSDAVKSFQQLLTRSDAPVHLQCIIPTWCPMSGNCLDMHDLHQLRARALLFTHDLLQSLRASGVHATYSLVPSSSTSVSVISARRPTARTAAFNVASISELPTSLIKTKKNVLMLDLDDVPSIVIT
;
A
#
# COMPACT_ATOMS: atom_id res chain seq x y z
N MET A 1 59.39 -21.40 18.73
CA MET A 1 58.97 -20.27 19.60
C MET A 1 58.36 -19.21 18.70
N THR A 2 57.34 -18.47 19.20
CA THR A 2 56.90 -17.08 18.85
C THR A 2 57.24 -16.51 17.44
N THR A 3 56.36 -15.88 16.65
CA THR A 3 55.01 -15.28 16.84
C THR A 3 54.30 -15.31 15.44
N VAL A 4 53.20 -14.66 15.01
CA VAL A 4 52.27 -13.58 15.45
C VAL A 4 50.83 -13.95 14.97
N LEU A 5 49.79 -13.34 15.55
CA LEU A 5 48.42 -13.29 14.98
C LEU A 5 48.16 -11.92 14.32
N THR A 6 47.68 -11.88 13.08
CA THR A 6 47.15 -10.65 12.45
C THR A 6 45.88 -10.93 11.63
N PRO A 7 44.76 -10.23 11.88
CA PRO A 7 43.56 -10.31 11.05
C PRO A 7 43.64 -9.31 9.89
N SER A 8 43.46 -9.78 8.66
CA SER A 8 43.43 -8.92 7.47
C SER A 8 42.13 -8.12 7.39
N HIS A 9 42.21 -6.79 7.55
CA HIS A 9 41.11 -5.87 7.38
C HIS A 9 40.92 -5.46 5.90
N SER A 10 39.69 -5.04 5.57
CA SER A 10 39.31 -4.40 4.30
C SER A 10 39.27 -5.35 3.06
N SER A 11 38.47 -5.12 2.02
CA SER A 11 37.50 -4.04 1.76
C SER A 11 36.22 -4.59 1.12
N PHE A 12 35.05 -4.20 1.62
CA PHE A 12 33.80 -4.29 0.84
C PHE A 12 33.67 -3.03 -0.01
N ALA A 13 33.80 -3.17 -1.33
CA ALA A 13 33.65 -2.05 -2.26
C ALA A 13 32.18 -1.65 -2.41
N LEU A 14 31.87 -0.36 -2.24
CA LEU A 14 30.58 0.19 -2.67
C LEU A 14 30.55 0.25 -4.20
N SER A 15 29.84 -0.69 -4.83
CA SER A 15 29.41 -0.54 -6.22
C SER A 15 28.23 0.43 -6.28
N SER A 16 28.52 1.73 -6.25
CA SER A 16 27.55 2.79 -6.55
C SER A 16 27.09 2.70 -8.01
N GLN A 17 26.04 1.94 -8.28
CA GLN A 17 25.41 1.91 -9.59
C GLN A 17 24.39 3.05 -9.70
N ALA A 18 24.82 4.15 -10.32
CA ALA A 18 23.92 5.26 -10.65
C ALA A 18 22.94 4.82 -11.75
N CYS A 19 21.64 4.85 -11.47
CA CYS A 19 20.61 4.62 -12.48
C CYS A 19 20.56 5.82 -13.43
N SER A 20 21.09 5.63 -14.64
CA SER A 20 21.09 6.63 -15.70
C SER A 20 19.67 7.06 -16.06
N SER A 21 19.41 8.37 -16.10
CA SER A 21 18.16 8.93 -16.58
C SER A 21 18.14 9.00 -18.11
N SER A 22 17.08 8.48 -18.74
CA SER A 22 16.87 8.63 -20.19
C SER A 22 15.39 8.69 -20.57
N THR A 23 14.97 9.91 -20.95
CA THR A 23 14.00 10.23 -22.01
C THR A 23 12.57 9.65 -21.93
N SER A 24 11.60 10.55 -21.74
CA SER A 24 10.16 10.28 -21.81
C SER A 24 9.68 9.93 -23.23
N PRO A 25 8.56 9.19 -23.36
CA PRO A 25 7.52 9.50 -24.32
C PRO A 25 6.43 10.39 -23.68
N ALA A 26 5.78 11.24 -24.48
CA ALA A 26 4.63 12.01 -24.02
C ALA A 26 3.36 11.14 -24.04
N ALA A 27 2.58 11.18 -22.97
CA ALA A 27 1.20 10.71 -22.91
C ALA A 27 0.30 11.85 -22.40
N GLY A 28 -0.91 11.96 -22.93
CA GLY A 28 -1.80 13.07 -22.60
C GLY A 28 -2.24 13.05 -21.14
N ALA A 29 -2.25 14.21 -20.50
CA ALA A 29 -2.74 14.37 -19.13
C ALA A 29 -4.27 14.23 -19.09
N SER A 30 -4.76 12.99 -19.08
CA SER A 30 -6.05 12.68 -18.49
C SER A 30 -5.94 12.93 -16.99
N SER A 31 -6.36 14.11 -16.54
CA SER A 31 -6.45 14.44 -15.11
C SER A 31 -7.60 13.64 -14.48
N SER A 32 -7.35 12.35 -14.22
CA SER A 32 -8.21 11.47 -13.44
C SER A 32 -8.31 12.04 -12.03
N SER A 33 -9.37 12.82 -11.79
CA SER A 33 -9.66 13.39 -10.48
C SER A 33 -10.05 12.27 -9.53
N LEU A 34 -9.04 11.67 -8.88
CA LEU A 34 -9.21 10.67 -7.84
C LEU A 34 -10.21 11.20 -6.81
N SER A 35 -11.37 10.54 -6.68
CA SER A 35 -12.32 10.88 -5.65
C SER A 35 -11.84 10.28 -4.34
N PHE A 36 -11.69 11.11 -3.30
CA PHE A 36 -11.26 10.69 -1.98
C PHE A 36 -12.30 11.09 -0.93
N ASN A 37 -12.60 10.15 -0.03
CA ASN A 37 -13.48 10.32 1.11
C ASN A 37 -12.71 9.95 2.39
N GLU A 38 -12.55 10.92 3.27
CA GLU A 38 -11.77 10.77 4.51
C GLU A 38 -12.66 10.25 5.64
N MET A 39 -12.38 9.03 6.10
CA MET A 39 -13.14 8.35 7.15
C MET A 39 -12.43 8.53 8.51
N PRO A 40 -13.12 9.03 9.55
CA PRO A 40 -12.51 9.30 10.86
C PRO A 40 -12.31 8.04 11.71
N SER A 41 -12.81 6.88 11.27
CA SER A 41 -12.69 5.62 12.00
C SER A 41 -12.46 4.43 11.08
N LEU A 42 -11.70 3.46 11.60
CA LEU A 42 -11.39 2.19 10.92
C LEU A 42 -12.65 1.35 10.69
N SER A 43 -13.56 1.33 11.66
CA SER A 43 -14.78 0.52 11.64
C SER A 43 -15.85 1.07 10.69
N ASP A 44 -15.90 2.39 10.48
CA ASP A 44 -16.83 2.98 9.51
C ASP A 44 -16.31 2.82 8.07
N ALA A 45 -15.00 2.90 7.86
CA ALA A 45 -14.38 2.51 6.59
C ALA A 45 -14.67 1.02 6.23
N VAL A 46 -14.62 0.09 7.20
CA VAL A 46 -15.03 -1.32 6.97
C VAL A 46 -16.49 -1.39 6.49
N LYS A 47 -17.43 -0.68 7.13
CA LYS A 47 -18.86 -0.70 6.76
C LYS A 47 -19.09 -0.15 5.36
N SER A 48 -18.53 1.03 5.04
CA SER A 48 -18.70 1.66 3.73
C SER A 48 -18.09 0.83 2.60
N PHE A 49 -16.92 0.22 2.84
CA PHE A 49 -16.27 -0.66 1.87
C PHE A 49 -17.01 -1.99 1.71
N GLN A 50 -17.54 -2.57 2.80
CA GLN A 50 -18.42 -3.74 2.75
C GLN A 50 -19.66 -3.45 1.91
N GLN A 51 -20.39 -2.35 2.17
CA GLN A 51 -21.60 -1.98 1.42
C GLN A 51 -21.35 -1.84 -0.10
N LEU A 52 -20.20 -1.29 -0.48
CA LEU A 52 -19.78 -1.14 -1.88
C LEU A 52 -19.45 -2.50 -2.54
N LEU A 53 -19.02 -3.47 -1.75
CA LEU A 53 -18.68 -4.82 -2.21
C LEU A 53 -19.91 -5.74 -2.28
N THR A 54 -20.74 -5.77 -1.23
CA THR A 54 -21.97 -6.58 -1.12
C THR A 54 -23.07 -6.20 -2.12
N ARG A 55 -22.93 -5.08 -2.83
CA ARG A 55 -23.83 -4.70 -3.94
C ARG A 55 -23.79 -5.68 -5.14
N SER A 56 -22.85 -6.63 -5.15
CA SER A 56 -22.75 -7.69 -6.14
C SER A 56 -22.33 -8.99 -5.46
N ASP A 57 -23.03 -10.08 -5.73
CA ASP A 57 -22.76 -11.45 -5.22
C ASP A 57 -21.54 -12.11 -5.91
N ALA A 58 -20.57 -11.30 -6.32
CA ALA A 58 -19.33 -11.75 -6.94
C ALA A 58 -18.27 -12.01 -5.86
N PRO A 59 -17.44 -13.06 -5.98
CA PRO A 59 -16.29 -13.24 -5.11
C PRO A 59 -15.35 -12.03 -5.19
N VAL A 60 -14.68 -11.72 -4.07
CA VAL A 60 -13.78 -10.57 -3.94
C VAL A 60 -12.38 -11.04 -3.55
N HIS A 61 -11.37 -10.44 -4.16
CA HIS A 61 -9.97 -10.62 -3.82
C HIS A 61 -9.36 -9.28 -3.39
N LEU A 62 -9.00 -9.17 -2.12
CA LEU A 62 -8.35 -7.99 -1.55
C LEU A 62 -6.83 -8.04 -1.81
N GLN A 63 -6.29 -7.04 -2.50
CA GLN A 63 -4.85 -6.87 -2.65
C GLN A 63 -4.38 -5.84 -1.61
N CYS A 64 -3.60 -6.29 -0.62
CA CYS A 64 -3.15 -5.47 0.50
C CYS A 64 -1.65 -5.17 0.37
N ILE A 65 -1.30 -3.96 -0.05
CA ILE A 65 0.07 -3.46 -0.09
C ILE A 65 0.48 -3.00 1.30
N ILE A 66 1.58 -3.56 1.79
CA ILE A 66 2.11 -3.34 3.14
C ILE A 66 3.50 -2.69 3.02
N PRO A 67 3.74 -1.51 3.63
CA PRO A 67 5.00 -0.79 3.49
C PRO A 67 6.15 -1.50 4.23
N THR A 68 7.21 -1.83 3.51
CA THR A 68 8.48 -2.32 4.06
C THR A 68 9.34 -1.14 4.53
N TRP A 69 10.38 -1.40 5.33
CA TRP A 69 11.31 -0.33 5.70
C TRP A 69 12.13 0.12 4.49
N CYS A 70 12.13 1.42 4.19
CA CYS A 70 12.88 1.99 3.07
C CYS A 70 13.63 3.25 3.54
N PRO A 71 14.98 3.27 3.56
CA PRO A 71 15.74 4.46 3.98
C PRO A 71 15.70 5.59 2.95
N MET A 72 15.08 5.39 1.78
CA MET A 72 14.93 6.38 0.71
C MET A 72 13.51 6.97 0.61
N SER A 73 12.52 6.48 1.37
CA SER A 73 11.19 7.07 1.34
C SER A 73 11.17 8.43 2.04
N GLY A 74 10.82 9.50 1.31
CA GLY A 74 10.83 10.89 1.81
C GLY A 74 9.82 11.22 2.93
N ASN A 75 9.09 10.23 3.44
CA ASN A 75 8.27 10.35 4.64
C ASN A 75 9.00 9.69 5.82
N CYS A 76 9.36 10.49 6.82
CA CYS A 76 10.09 10.07 8.02
C CYS A 76 9.20 9.30 9.02
N LEU A 77 8.70 8.12 8.62
CA LEU A 77 8.16 7.15 9.56
C LEU A 77 9.32 6.48 10.30
N ASP A 78 9.28 6.49 11.63
CA ASP A 78 10.19 5.65 12.42
C ASP A 78 9.72 4.18 12.42
N MET A 79 10.52 3.28 13.00
CA MET A 79 10.15 1.85 13.05
C MET A 79 8.90 1.57 13.90
N HIS A 80 8.55 2.45 14.85
CA HIS A 80 7.35 2.31 15.66
C HIS A 80 6.11 2.71 14.85
N ASP A 81 6.10 3.91 14.24
CA ASP A 81 5.04 4.35 13.33
C ASP A 81 4.78 3.31 12.23
N LEU A 82 5.84 2.80 11.60
CA LEU A 82 5.73 1.80 10.55
C LEU A 82 5.17 0.46 11.07
N HIS A 83 5.54 0.03 12.27
CA HIS A 83 4.96 -1.15 12.89
C HIS A 83 3.47 -0.96 13.25
N GLN A 84 3.10 0.21 13.77
CA GLN A 84 1.71 0.56 14.07
C GLN A 84 0.85 0.64 12.79
N LEU A 85 1.40 1.16 11.70
CA LEU A 85 0.75 1.19 10.39
C LEU A 85 0.52 -0.24 9.83
N ARG A 86 1.52 -1.13 9.90
CA ARG A 86 1.34 -2.55 9.53
C ARG A 86 0.29 -3.24 10.38
N ALA A 87 0.32 -3.04 11.70
CA ALA A 87 -0.64 -3.65 12.62
C ALA A 87 -2.08 -3.20 12.32
N ARG A 88 -2.31 -1.89 12.15
CA ARG A 88 -3.63 -1.33 11.76
C ARG A 88 -4.12 -1.87 10.41
N ALA A 89 -3.23 -1.99 9.42
CA ALA A 89 -3.59 -2.51 8.11
C ALA A 89 -3.99 -4.00 8.15
N LEU A 90 -3.27 -4.83 8.90
CA LEU A 90 -3.61 -6.25 9.05
C LEU A 90 -4.92 -6.45 9.84
N LEU A 91 -5.18 -5.64 10.87
CA LEU A 91 -6.45 -5.62 11.58
C LEU A 91 -7.60 -5.20 10.65
N PHE A 92 -7.43 -4.15 9.84
CA PHE A 92 -8.45 -3.75 8.84
C PHE A 92 -8.74 -4.87 7.83
N THR A 93 -7.70 -5.50 7.26
CA THR A 93 -7.87 -6.63 6.33
C THR A 93 -8.64 -7.77 7.00
N HIS A 94 -8.30 -8.10 8.26
CA HIS A 94 -9.00 -9.13 9.02
C HIS A 94 -10.49 -8.80 9.22
N ASP A 95 -10.79 -7.62 9.76
CA ASP A 95 -12.15 -7.22 10.13
C ASP A 95 -13.03 -7.04 8.89
N LEU A 96 -12.47 -6.52 7.79
CA LEU A 96 -13.14 -6.46 6.50
C LEU A 96 -13.44 -7.85 5.94
N LEU A 97 -12.48 -8.79 5.96
CA LEU A 97 -12.70 -10.17 5.52
C LEU A 97 -13.76 -10.87 6.37
N GLN A 98 -13.75 -10.66 7.69
CA GLN A 98 -14.76 -11.18 8.59
C GLN A 98 -16.14 -10.61 8.27
N SER A 99 -16.27 -9.29 8.08
CA SER A 99 -17.54 -8.66 7.76
C SER A 99 -18.09 -9.09 6.40
N LEU A 100 -17.24 -9.14 5.36
CA LEU A 100 -17.62 -9.63 4.03
C LEU A 100 -18.17 -11.06 4.07
N ARG A 101 -17.45 -11.97 4.76
CA ARG A 101 -17.88 -13.37 4.94
C ARG A 101 -19.15 -13.50 5.78
N ALA A 102 -19.33 -12.66 6.80
CA ALA A 102 -20.58 -12.60 7.57
C ALA A 102 -21.78 -12.14 6.71
N SER A 103 -21.55 -11.30 5.70
CA SER A 103 -22.53 -10.98 4.65
C SER A 103 -22.59 -11.99 3.49
N GLY A 104 -22.00 -13.19 3.63
CA GLY A 104 -22.04 -14.26 2.62
C GLY A 104 -21.04 -14.14 1.47
N VAL A 105 -20.37 -12.99 1.32
CA VAL A 105 -19.44 -12.75 0.20
C VAL A 105 -18.18 -13.60 0.35
N HIS A 106 -17.86 -14.39 -0.69
CA HIS A 106 -16.63 -15.16 -0.74
C HIS A 106 -15.42 -14.23 -0.91
N ALA A 107 -14.76 -13.92 0.21
CA ALA A 107 -13.64 -12.97 0.26
C ALA A 107 -12.28 -13.65 0.51
N THR A 108 -11.33 -13.39 -0.39
CA THR A 108 -9.92 -13.82 -0.36
C THR A 108 -8.99 -12.61 -0.27
N TYR A 109 -7.71 -12.81 0.05
CA TYR A 109 -6.73 -11.71 0.11
C TYR A 109 -5.31 -12.16 -0.26
N SER A 110 -4.49 -11.19 -0.67
CA SER A 110 -3.04 -11.33 -0.78
C SER A 110 -2.33 -10.15 -0.08
N LEU A 111 -1.17 -10.42 0.51
CA LEU A 111 -0.29 -9.40 1.08
C LEU A 111 0.88 -9.16 0.11
N VAL A 112 1.13 -7.89 -0.24
CA VAL A 112 2.19 -7.47 -1.16
C VAL A 112 3.14 -6.52 -0.42
N PRO A 113 4.38 -6.93 -0.09
CA PRO A 113 5.36 -6.00 0.47
C PRO A 113 5.77 -4.96 -0.57
N SER A 114 5.89 -3.69 -0.20
CA SER A 114 6.42 -2.63 -1.08
C SER A 114 7.37 -1.69 -0.36
N SER A 115 8.48 -1.35 -1.02
CA SER A 115 9.50 -0.40 -0.55
C SER A 115 9.37 1.01 -1.12
N SER A 116 8.45 1.24 -2.07
CA SER A 116 8.25 2.56 -2.71
C SER A 116 7.18 3.42 -2.02
N THR A 117 6.35 2.83 -1.15
CA THR A 117 5.26 3.52 -0.44
C THR A 117 5.50 3.52 1.08
N SER A 118 5.08 4.60 1.73
CA SER A 118 5.04 4.76 3.19
C SER A 118 3.63 4.56 3.78
N VAL A 119 2.64 4.26 2.95
CA VAL A 119 1.24 4.00 3.35
C VAL A 119 0.83 2.57 3.03
N SER A 120 -0.09 2.02 3.83
CA SER A 120 -0.73 0.73 3.53
C SER A 120 -1.93 0.94 2.63
N VAL A 121 -2.09 0.14 1.57
CA VAL A 121 -3.18 0.28 0.59
C VAL A 121 -3.90 -1.04 0.38
N ILE A 122 -5.23 -1.04 0.42
CA ILE A 122 -6.08 -2.24 0.43
C ILE A 122 -7.15 -2.08 -0.65
N SER A 123 -7.00 -2.79 -1.76
CA SER A 123 -7.81 -2.64 -2.97
C SER A 123 -8.64 -3.89 -3.27
N ALA A 124 -9.94 -3.73 -3.50
CA ALA A 124 -10.86 -4.85 -3.66
C ALA A 124 -11.18 -5.15 -5.14
N ARG A 125 -10.62 -6.24 -5.64
CA ARG A 125 -10.68 -6.63 -7.05
C ARG A 125 -11.64 -7.82 -7.21
N ARG A 126 -12.58 -7.74 -8.16
CA ARG A 126 -13.48 -8.85 -8.52
C ARG A 126 -12.85 -9.68 -9.64
N PRO A 127 -12.91 -11.03 -9.65
CA PRO A 127 -12.27 -11.85 -10.70
C PRO A 127 -12.76 -11.60 -12.14
N THR A 128 -13.92 -10.98 -12.31
CA THR A 128 -14.47 -10.56 -13.61
C THR A 128 -14.05 -9.15 -14.03
N ALA A 129 -13.46 -8.35 -13.13
CA ALA A 129 -12.89 -7.06 -13.49
C ALA A 129 -11.61 -7.28 -14.31
N ARG A 130 -11.51 -6.59 -15.45
CA ARG A 130 -10.34 -6.64 -16.33
C ARG A 130 -9.07 -6.36 -15.52
N THR A 131 -8.01 -7.13 -15.75
CA THR A 131 -6.77 -7.10 -14.96
C THR A 131 -5.92 -5.86 -15.21
N ALA A 132 -6.48 -4.66 -14.99
CA ALA A 132 -5.74 -3.41 -14.87
C ALA A 132 -4.69 -3.59 -13.77
N ALA A 133 -3.41 -3.63 -14.15
CA ALA A 133 -2.33 -3.92 -13.22
C ALA A 133 -2.29 -2.82 -12.16
N PHE A 134 -2.49 -3.20 -10.89
CA PHE A 134 -2.60 -2.23 -9.81
C PHE A 134 -1.33 -1.36 -9.78
N ASN A 135 -1.47 -0.08 -10.11
CA ASN A 135 -0.33 0.77 -10.34
C ASN A 135 0.10 1.47 -9.05
N VAL A 136 1.19 0.99 -8.46
CA VAL A 136 1.77 1.58 -7.24
C VAL A 136 2.22 3.04 -7.47
N ALA A 137 2.47 3.45 -8.72
CA ALA A 137 2.77 4.85 -9.04
C ALA A 137 1.57 5.79 -8.76
N SER A 138 0.32 5.33 -8.97
CA SER A 138 -0.89 6.10 -8.65
C SER A 138 -1.01 6.43 -7.15
N ILE A 139 -0.37 5.65 -6.27
CA ILE A 139 -0.24 5.98 -4.83
C ILE A 139 0.82 7.07 -4.61
N SER A 140 1.90 7.10 -5.41
CA SER A 140 2.96 8.12 -5.28
C SER A 140 2.54 9.52 -5.75
N GLU A 141 1.48 9.61 -6.55
CA GLU A 141 0.82 10.86 -6.94
C GLU A 141 -0.16 11.39 -5.87
N LEU A 142 -0.46 10.60 -4.83
CA LEU A 142 -1.37 11.01 -3.75
C LEU A 142 -0.79 12.22 -2.99
N PRO A 143 -1.56 13.31 -2.78
CA PRO A 143 -1.04 14.52 -2.15
C PRO A 143 -0.40 14.26 -0.78
N THR A 144 0.86 14.66 -0.60
CA THR A 144 1.57 14.44 0.68
C THR A 144 0.96 15.20 1.87
N SER A 145 0.01 16.12 1.63
CA SER A 145 -0.87 16.70 2.65
C SER A 145 -1.83 15.69 3.26
N LEU A 146 -2.46 14.83 2.43
CA LEU A 146 -3.37 13.75 2.86
C LEU A 146 -2.64 12.62 3.62
N ILE A 147 -1.32 12.50 3.46
CA ILE A 147 -0.51 11.51 4.18
C ILE A 147 -0.02 12.04 5.54
N LYS A 148 -0.03 13.36 5.76
CA LYS A 148 0.46 13.99 7.01
C LYS A 148 -0.53 13.94 8.18
N THR A 149 -1.81 13.70 7.92
CA THR A 149 -2.82 13.40 8.95
C THR A 149 -2.64 11.97 9.45
N LYS A 150 -1.74 11.79 10.43
CA LYS A 150 -1.55 10.51 11.14
C LYS A 150 -2.90 10.00 11.69
N LYS A 151 -3.22 8.73 11.40
CA LYS A 151 -4.40 7.96 11.84
C LYS A 151 -5.68 8.07 11.01
N ASN A 152 -5.67 8.70 9.84
CA ASN A 152 -6.88 8.75 8.99
C ASN A 152 -6.97 7.54 8.05
N VAL A 153 -8.20 7.23 7.61
CA VAL A 153 -8.47 6.13 6.67
C VAL A 153 -9.16 6.72 5.45
N LEU A 154 -8.54 6.57 4.28
CA LEU A 154 -8.96 7.27 3.06
C LEU A 154 -9.57 6.25 2.09
N MET A 155 -10.87 6.33 1.85
CA MET A 155 -11.50 5.61 0.75
C MET A 155 -11.29 6.40 -0.54
N LEU A 156 -10.78 5.73 -1.58
CA LEU A 156 -10.55 6.34 -2.89
C LEU A 156 -10.65 5.30 -4.01
N ASP A 157 -10.97 5.75 -5.23
CA ASP A 157 -11.06 4.88 -6.40
C ASP A 157 -9.75 4.95 -7.21
N LEU A 158 -9.10 3.80 -7.42
CA LEU A 158 -7.85 3.68 -8.18
C LEU A 158 -8.10 2.81 -9.40
N ASP A 159 -8.06 3.39 -10.60
CA ASP A 159 -8.23 2.66 -11.87
C ASP A 159 -9.53 1.82 -11.92
N ASP A 160 -10.65 2.40 -11.48
CA ASP A 160 -11.98 1.79 -11.25
C ASP A 160 -11.98 0.62 -10.22
N VAL A 161 -10.95 0.55 -9.36
CA VAL A 161 -10.86 -0.38 -8.24
C VAL A 161 -11.01 0.36 -6.90
N PRO A 162 -12.10 0.09 -6.13
CA PRO A 162 -12.28 0.70 -4.83
C PRO A 162 -11.17 0.28 -3.88
N SER A 163 -10.54 1.29 -3.28
CA SER A 163 -9.29 1.15 -2.53
C SER A 163 -9.33 1.95 -1.23
N ILE A 164 -8.61 1.49 -0.23
CA ILE A 164 -8.44 2.16 1.05
C ILE A 164 -6.96 2.38 1.35
N VAL A 165 -6.60 3.62 1.71
CA VAL A 165 -5.27 4.00 2.18
C VAL A 165 -5.32 4.24 3.69
N ILE A 166 -4.32 3.74 4.42
CA ILE A 166 -4.17 3.92 5.87
C ILE A 166 -2.85 4.65 6.14
N THR A 167 -2.90 5.69 6.98
CA THR A 167 -1.77 6.57 7.34
C THR A 167 -1.38 6.44 8.81
#